data_AF-A0A2W4WNQ9-F1
#
_entry.id   AF-A0A2W4WNQ9-F1
#
_cell.length_a   1.000
_cell.length_b   1.000
_cell.length_c   1.000
_cell.angle_alpha   90.00
_cell.angle_beta   90.00
_cell.angle_gamma   90.00
#
_symmetry.space_group_name_H-M   'P 1'
#
loop_
_entity.id
_entity.type
_entity.pdbx_description
1 polymer ?
#
loop_
_entity_poly.entity_id
_entity_poly.type
_entity_poly.pdbx_seq_one_letter_code
_entity_poly.pdbx_strand_id
1 'polypeptide(L)'
;MRKILLLLVISLPGAAGMAVFGYYALSDWGQLQDYLAYKTVAETSTDLAVLFKANAGQMTQRINLFADGTWFLLSSIFTSIGLHGFLVSK
;
A
#
# COMPACT_ATOMS: atom_id res chain seq x y z
N MET A 1 19.07 -11.15 -25.00
CA MET A 1 17.58 -11.04 -24.89
C MET A 1 17.08 -11.33 -23.47
N ARG A 2 17.48 -12.42 -22.80
CA ARG A 2 17.05 -12.75 -21.42
C ARG A 2 17.17 -11.59 -20.42
N LYS A 3 18.32 -10.91 -20.38
CA LYS A 3 18.56 -9.74 -19.52
C LYS A 3 17.56 -8.60 -19.76
N ILE A 4 17.27 -8.32 -21.04
CA ILE A 4 16.31 -7.28 -21.44
C ILE A 4 14.89 -7.68 -21.02
N LEU A 5 14.52 -8.95 -21.19
CA LEU A 5 13.21 -9.47 -20.75
C LEU A 5 13.04 -9.39 -19.23
N LEU A 6 14.07 -9.75 -18.44
CA LEU A 6 14.04 -9.63 -16.98
C LEU A 6 13.84 -8.17 -16.55
N LEU A 7 14.51 -7.23 -17.20
CA LEU A 7 14.33 -5.81 -16.91
C LEU A 7 12.93 -5.30 -17.29
N LEU A 8 12.49 -5.56 -18.53
CA LEU A 8 11.25 -4.99 -19.06
C LEU A 8 9.98 -5.62 -18.48
N VAL A 9 10.00 -6.92 -18.19
CA VAL A 9 8.80 -7.68 -17.81
C VAL A 9 8.69 -7.86 -16.31
N ILE A 10 9.81 -7.85 -15.57
CA ILE A 10 9.81 -8.14 -14.13
C ILE A 10 10.29 -6.94 -13.33
N SER A 11 11.50 -6.42 -13.60
CA SER A 11 12.06 -5.34 -12.78
C SER A 11 11.32 -4.02 -12.93
N LEU A 12 11.04 -3.56 -14.15
CA LEU A 12 10.37 -2.29 -14.37
C LEU A 12 8.92 -2.28 -13.88
N PRO A 13 8.09 -3.30 -14.17
CA PRO A 13 6.74 -3.35 -13.63
C PRO A 13 6.72 -3.48 -12.11
N GLY A 14 7.65 -4.27 -11.54
CA GLY A 14 7.85 -4.34 -10.10
C GLY A 14 8.21 -2.97 -9.49
N ALA A 15 9.15 -2.24 -10.10
CA ALA A 15 9.57 -0.94 -9.59
C ALA A 15 8.44 0.10 -9.71
N ALA A 16 7.67 0.05 -10.80
CA ALA A 16 6.49 0.89 -10.99
C ALA A 16 5.42 0.58 -9.93
N GLY A 17 5.12 -0.69 -9.69
CA GLY A 17 4.19 -1.11 -8.63
C GLY A 17 4.68 -0.64 -7.25
N MET A 18 5.97 -0.81 -6.96
CA MET A 18 6.58 -0.37 -5.71
C MET A 18 6.41 1.15 -5.51
N ALA A 19 6.60 1.96 -6.56
CA ALA A 19 6.39 3.40 -6.48
C ALA A 19 4.90 3.77 -6.24
N VAL A 20 3.98 3.16 -7.00
CA VAL A 20 2.54 3.47 -6.94
C VAL A 20 1.95 3.04 -5.60
N PHE A 21 2.11 1.77 -5.22
CA PHE A 21 1.54 1.24 -3.98
C PHE A 21 2.24 1.80 -2.76
N GLY A 22 3.54 2.08 -2.84
CA GLY A 22 4.27 2.76 -1.76
C GLY A 22 3.75 4.18 -1.51
N TYR A 23 3.45 4.93 -2.57
CA TYR A 23 2.86 6.27 -2.45
C TYR A 23 1.48 6.22 -1.76
N TYR A 24 0.58 5.34 -2.21
CA TYR A 24 -0.75 5.23 -1.61
C TYR A 24 -0.71 4.69 -0.18
N ALA A 25 0.14 3.68 0.10
CA ALA A 25 0.33 3.19 1.46
C ALA A 25 0.82 4.29 2.41
N LEU A 26 1.74 5.15 1.99
CA LEU A 26 2.20 6.26 2.82
C LEU A 26 1.12 7.34 3.00
N SER A 27 0.33 7.62 1.97
CA SER A 27 -0.79 8.56 2.05
C SER A 27 -1.88 8.07 3.01
N ASP A 28 -2.28 6.80 2.88
CA ASP A 28 -3.29 6.17 3.73
C ASP A 28 -2.78 5.99 5.17
N TRP A 29 -1.48 5.73 5.34
CA TRP A 29 -0.85 5.71 6.66
C TRP A 29 -0.94 7.07 7.35
N GLY A 30 -0.66 8.16 6.63
CA GLY A 30 -0.81 9.52 7.15
C GLY A 30 -2.25 9.82 7.60
N GLN A 31 -3.23 9.45 6.78
CA GLN A 31 -4.65 9.60 7.14
C GLN A 31 -5.05 8.76 8.35
N LEU A 32 -4.51 7.54 8.48
CA LEU A 32 -4.79 6.68 9.62
C LEU A 32 -4.16 7.21 10.92
N GLN A 33 -3.00 7.87 10.84
CA GLN A 33 -2.37 8.54 11.98
C GLN A 33 -3.15 9.77 12.45
N ASP A 34 -3.73 10.53 11.51
CA ASP A 34 -4.64 11.66 11.79
C ASP A 34 -6.05 11.20 12.19
N TYR A 35 -6.10 10.21 13.09
CA TYR A 35 -7.25 9.58 13.74
C TYR A 35 -8.27 10.54 14.41
N LEU A 36 -8.04 11.84 14.31
CA LEU A 36 -8.84 12.94 14.84
C LEU A 36 -10.32 12.83 14.45
N ALA A 37 -10.65 12.34 13.25
CA ALA A 37 -12.05 12.24 12.81
C ALA A 37 -12.85 11.22 13.65
N TYR A 38 -12.35 10.00 13.82
CA TYR A 38 -13.02 9.00 14.66
C TYR A 38 -12.97 9.40 16.14
N LYS A 39 -11.82 9.87 16.62
CA LYS A 39 -11.66 10.27 18.03
C LYS A 39 -12.64 11.38 18.42
N THR A 40 -12.76 12.41 17.58
CA THR A 40 -13.73 13.50 17.80
C THR A 40 -15.16 12.97 17.81
N VAL A 41 -15.52 12.11 16.86
CA VAL A 41 -16.87 11.53 16.79
C VAL A 41 -17.18 10.63 17.99
N ALA A 42 -16.20 9.84 18.44
CA ALA A 42 -16.33 8.97 19.62
C ALA A 42 -16.45 9.77 20.93
N GLU A 43 -15.82 10.94 21.02
CA GLU A 43 -15.87 11.81 22.19
C GLU A 43 -17.11 12.72 22.22
N THR A 44 -17.71 13.02 21.06
CA THR A 44 -18.80 14.02 20.95
C THR A 44 -20.17 13.45 20.63
N SER A 45 -20.28 12.24 20.07
CA SER A 45 -21.55 11.65 19.66
C SER A 45 -21.97 10.48 20.54
N THR A 46 -23.22 10.50 21.02
CA THR A 46 -23.89 9.35 21.64
C THR A 46 -24.75 8.56 20.66
N ASP A 47 -24.91 9.05 19.43
CA ASP A 47 -25.63 8.35 18.37
C ASP A 47 -24.83 7.15 17.86
N LEU A 48 -25.39 5.97 18.09
CA LEU A 48 -24.81 4.69 17.71
C LEU A 48 -24.61 4.56 16.19
N ALA A 49 -25.51 5.11 15.37
CA ALA A 49 -25.39 5.07 13.91
C ALA A 49 -24.18 5.88 13.42
N VAL A 50 -23.95 7.03 14.04
CA VAL A 50 -22.80 7.91 13.74
C VAL A 50 -21.48 7.22 14.14
N LEU A 51 -21.45 6.59 15.32
CA LEU A 51 -20.29 5.82 15.79
C LEU A 51 -19.97 4.64 14.87
N PHE A 52 -20.99 3.88 14.44
CA PHE A 52 -20.80 2.77 13.50
C PHE A 52 -20.26 3.24 12.15
N LYS A 53 -20.80 4.35 11.61
CA LYS A 53 -20.32 4.91 10.34
C LYS A 53 -18.86 5.35 10.43
N ALA A 54 -18.47 6.00 11.52
CA ALA A 54 -17.09 6.41 11.74
C ALA A 54 -16.15 5.19 11.86
N ASN A 55 -16.54 4.17 12.61
CA ASN A 55 -15.76 2.93 12.74
C ASN A 55 -15.60 2.19 11.39
N ALA A 56 -16.68 2.11 10.60
CA ALA A 56 -16.64 1.50 9.27
C ALA A 56 -15.69 2.23 8.32
N GLY A 57 -15.68 3.56 8.37
CA GLY A 57 -14.72 4.39 7.61
C GLY A 57 -13.27 4.09 7.99
N GLN A 58 -12.98 4.01 9.29
CA GLN A 58 -11.63 3.66 9.77
C GLN A 58 -11.22 2.24 9.34
N MET A 59 -12.10 1.24 9.46
CA MET A 59 -11.78 -0.11 9.02
C MET A 59 -11.48 -0.16 7.51
N THR A 60 -12.23 0.60 6.71
CA THR A 60 -11.98 0.71 5.27
C THR A 60 -10.58 1.26 4.99
N GLN A 61 -10.18 2.34 5.66
CA GLN A 61 -8.82 2.90 5.52
C GLN A 61 -7.74 1.89 5.92
N ARG A 62 -7.93 1.14 7.01
CA ARG A 62 -6.98 0.10 7.43
C ARG A 62 -6.85 -1.04 6.41
N ILE A 63 -7.96 -1.43 5.78
CA ILE A 63 -7.97 -2.46 4.74
C ILE A 63 -7.25 -1.96 3.48
N ASN A 64 -7.50 -0.72 3.06
CA ASN A 64 -6.81 -0.12 1.90
C ASN A 64 -5.31 -0.05 2.12
N LEU A 65 -4.89 0.51 3.26
CA LEU A 65 -3.49 0.54 3.66
C LEU A 65 -2.85 -0.85 3.66
N PHE A 66 -3.55 -1.85 4.18
CA PHE A 66 -3.06 -3.24 4.18
C PHE A 66 -2.90 -3.78 2.75
N ALA A 67 -3.86 -3.51 1.87
CA ALA A 67 -3.81 -3.93 0.48
C ALA A 67 -2.63 -3.26 -0.24
N ASP A 68 -2.49 -1.95 -0.12
CA ASP A 68 -1.39 -1.20 -0.75
C ASP A 68 -0.03 -1.61 -0.19
N GLY A 69 0.08 -1.81 1.13
CA GLY A 69 1.28 -2.34 1.77
C GLY A 69 1.66 -3.73 1.24
N THR A 70 0.68 -4.62 1.06
CA THR A 70 0.89 -5.96 0.50
C THR A 70 1.38 -5.89 -0.94
N TRP A 71 0.73 -5.06 -1.77
CA TRP A 71 1.10 -4.88 -3.17
C TRP A 71 2.48 -4.23 -3.33
N PHE A 72 2.82 -3.28 -2.46
CA PHE A 72 4.16 -2.70 -2.37
C PHE A 72 5.23 -3.77 -2.11
N LEU A 73 5.02 -4.64 -1.12
CA LEU A 73 5.95 -5.72 -0.79
C LEU A 73 6.10 -6.73 -1.94
N LEU A 74 4.98 -7.14 -2.55
CA LEU A 74 5.02 -8.06 -3.69
C LEU A 74 5.77 -7.45 -4.89
N SER A 75 5.53 -6.16 -5.16
CA SER A 75 6.23 -5.41 -6.21
C SER A 75 7.73 -5.29 -5.93
N SER A 76 8.10 -5.12 -4.65
CA SER A 76 9.50 -5.10 -4.20
C SER A 76 10.20 -6.46 -4.42
N ILE A 77 9.49 -7.56 -4.18
CA ILE A 77 9.99 -8.92 -4.45
C ILE A 77 10.23 -9.10 -5.94
N PHE A 78 9.27 -8.75 -6.80
CA PHE A 78 9.45 -8.86 -8.26
C PHE A 78 10.63 -8.02 -8.75
N THR A 79 10.74 -6.77 -8.30
CA THR A 79 11.88 -5.90 -8.62
C THR A 79 13.20 -6.56 -8.27
N SER A 80 13.30 -7.10 -7.05
CA SER A 80 14.50 -7.75 -6.52
C SER A 80 14.87 -9.01 -7.31
N ILE A 81 13.90 -9.86 -7.64
CA ILE A 81 14.11 -11.08 -8.45
C ILE A 81 14.61 -10.71 -9.85
N GLY A 82 13.96 -9.74 -10.51
CA GLY A 82 14.35 -9.29 -11.84
C GLY A 82 15.77 -8.71 -11.87
N LEU A 83 16.10 -7.87 -10.88
CA LEU A 83 17.44 -7.27 -10.75
C LEU A 83 18.50 -8.33 -10.46
N HIS A 84 18.21 -9.26 -9.54
CA HIS A 84 19.13 -10.36 -9.23
C HIS A 84 19.41 -11.21 -10.47
N GLY A 85 18.38 -11.60 -11.22
CA GLY A 85 18.53 -12.38 -12.45
C GLY A 85 19.28 -11.63 -13.56
N PHE A 86 19.13 -10.30 -13.63
CA PHE A 86 19.89 -9.46 -14.56
C PHE A 86 21.38 -9.42 -14.22
N LEU A 87 21.72 -9.24 -12.94
CA LEU A 87 23.10 -9.11 -12.44
C LEU A 87 23.86 -10.45 -12.47
N VAL A 88 23.19 -11.56 -12.16
CA VAL A 88 23.83 -12.89 -12.06
C VAL A 88 23.88 -13.61 -13.40
N SER A 89 23.00 -13.26 -14.35
CA SER A 89 23.11 -13.79 -15.71
C SER A 89 24.46 -13.38 -16.33
N LYS A 90 25.29 -14.35 -16.70
CA LYS A 90 26.39 -14.12 -17.64
C LYS A 90 25.82 -13.85 -19.03
#